data_AF-D3F3B0-F1
#
_entry.id   AF-D3F3B0-F1
#
_cell.length_a   1.000
_cell.length_b   1.000
_cell.length_c   1.000
_cell.angle_alpha   90.00
_cell.angle_beta   90.00
_cell.angle_gamma   90.00
#
_symmetry.space_group_name_H-M   'P 1'
#
loop_
_entity.id
_entity.type
_entity.pdbx_description
1 polymer ?
#
loop_
_entity_poly.entity_id
_entity_poly.type
_entity_poly.pdbx_seq_one_letter_code
_entity_poly.pdbx_strand_id
1 'polypeptide(L)'
;MLVTQPAHDKAGATLRWVELAESLRSTEVLALHGQALLRGVDPDISTTSSVNLSTRDVADLKEICDKVADRADRLQTLIAQLAAAEFEVKRRDLERDAAAALAAGVADVARVEVLARCLSVKEGFRALAEMLRCTDFHTSWQHTTVGHVLGSFRDADAHFVRRLTAQALLSPEAEFDTCDREQIARLATVLEEHAATARCR
;
A
#
# COMPACT_ATOMS: atom_id res chain seq x y z
N MET A 1 -18.59 -36.05 8.00
CA MET A 1 -17.81 -35.61 6.83
C MET A 1 -17.06 -34.35 7.22
N LEU A 2 -15.76 -34.45 7.47
CA LEU A 2 -14.89 -33.28 7.65
C LEU A 2 -14.58 -32.73 6.27
N VAL A 3 -15.27 -31.67 5.86
CA VAL A 3 -14.88 -30.90 4.68
C VAL A 3 -13.64 -30.12 5.08
N THR A 4 -12.46 -30.63 4.73
CA THR A 4 -11.24 -29.85 4.69
C THR A 4 -11.46 -28.70 3.71
N GLN A 5 -11.82 -27.52 4.22
CA GLN A 5 -11.71 -26.27 3.47
C GLN A 5 -10.28 -26.18 2.94
N PRO A 6 -10.08 -25.99 1.63
CA PRO A 6 -8.75 -25.92 1.07
C PRO A 6 -8.00 -24.78 1.78
N ALA A 7 -6.79 -25.08 2.28
CA ALA A 7 -5.93 -24.08 2.92
C ALA A 7 -5.67 -22.84 2.04
N HIS A 8 -5.92 -22.98 0.73
CA HIS A 8 -5.84 -21.92 -0.27
C HIS A 8 -6.90 -20.81 -0.12
N ASP A 9 -8.10 -21.11 0.42
CA ASP A 9 -9.15 -20.10 0.65
C ASP A 9 -8.86 -19.23 1.88
N LYS A 10 -8.16 -19.79 2.88
CA LYS A 10 -7.82 -19.07 4.11
C LYS A 10 -6.75 -18.00 3.89
N ALA A 11 -5.76 -18.26 3.04
CA ALA A 11 -4.71 -17.29 2.73
C ALA A 11 -5.26 -16.04 2.04
N GLY A 12 -6.16 -16.23 1.07
CA GLY A 12 -6.87 -15.12 0.43
C GLY A 12 -7.76 -14.35 1.41
N ALA A 13 -8.39 -15.04 2.37
CA ALA A 13 -9.25 -14.41 3.36
C ALA A 13 -8.48 -13.50 4.34
N THR A 14 -7.31 -13.91 4.85
CA THR A 14 -6.50 -13.07 5.76
C THR A 14 -6.13 -11.74 5.12
N LEU A 15 -5.65 -11.77 3.88
CA LEU A 15 -5.24 -10.58 3.15
C LEU A 15 -6.42 -9.67 2.86
N ARG A 16 -7.57 -10.23 2.44
CA ARG A 16 -8.79 -9.43 2.19
C ARG A 16 -9.26 -8.69 3.45
N TRP A 17 -9.16 -9.31 4.63
CA TRP A 17 -9.49 -8.65 5.89
C TRP A 17 -8.56 -7.46 6.19
N VAL A 18 -7.26 -7.59 5.92
CA VAL A 18 -6.32 -6.49 6.11
C VAL A 18 -6.48 -5.40 5.06
N GLU A 19 -6.67 -5.78 3.79
CA GLU A 19 -6.99 -4.85 2.71
C GLU A 19 -8.28 -4.07 3.02
N LEU A 20 -9.28 -4.72 3.61
CA LEU A 20 -10.51 -4.08 4.07
C LEU A 20 -10.23 -3.07 5.20
N ALA A 21 -9.51 -3.49 6.25
CA ALA A 21 -9.20 -2.64 7.39
C ALA A 21 -8.38 -1.40 6.98
N GLU A 22 -7.39 -1.57 6.09
CA GLU A 22 -6.58 -0.46 5.56
C GLU A 22 -7.39 0.45 4.63
N SER A 23 -8.28 -0.11 3.81
CA SER A 23 -9.17 0.68 2.96
C SER A 23 -10.14 1.52 3.79
N LEU A 24 -10.65 0.99 4.92
CA LEU A 24 -11.49 1.74 5.86
C LEU A 24 -10.70 2.87 6.55
N ARG A 25 -9.54 2.55 7.14
CA ARG A 25 -8.68 3.52 7.83
C ARG A 25 -8.26 4.66 6.91
N SER A 26 -7.83 4.34 5.70
CA SER A 26 -7.39 5.37 4.75
C SER A 26 -8.57 6.25 4.28
N THR A 27 -9.77 5.68 4.12
CA THR A 27 -10.98 6.43 3.77
C THR A 27 -11.37 7.40 4.88
N GLU A 28 -11.25 7.00 6.14
CA GLU A 28 -11.44 7.89 7.28
C GLU A 28 -10.47 9.08 7.25
N VAL A 29 -9.19 8.85 6.98
CA VAL A 29 -8.19 9.92 6.84
C VAL A 29 -8.54 10.89 5.71
N LEU A 30 -8.99 10.39 4.56
CA LEU A 30 -9.44 11.25 3.45
C LEU A 30 -10.67 12.07 3.82
N ALA A 31 -11.64 11.47 4.51
CA ALA A 31 -12.83 12.17 4.96
C ALA A 31 -12.48 13.30 5.94
N LEU A 32 -11.58 13.04 6.89
CA LEU A 32 -11.08 14.06 7.82
C LEU A 32 -10.34 15.19 7.10
N HIS A 33 -9.55 14.88 6.07
CA HIS A 33 -8.89 15.91 5.26
C HIS A 33 -9.89 16.76 4.49
N GLY A 34 -10.89 16.14 3.86
CA GLY A 34 -11.97 16.86 3.18
C GLY A 34 -12.76 17.77 4.14
N GLN A 35 -13.06 17.28 5.34
CA GLN A 35 -13.70 18.10 6.39
C GLN A 35 -12.83 19.29 6.82
N ALA A 36 -11.50 19.12 6.87
CA ALA A 36 -10.59 20.21 7.19
C ALA A 36 -10.59 21.32 6.13
N LEU A 37 -10.73 20.97 4.84
CA LEU A 37 -10.88 21.94 3.76
C LEU A 37 -12.23 22.68 3.81
N LEU A 38 -13.27 21.99 4.28
CA LEU A 38 -14.62 22.55 4.47
C LEU A 38 -14.79 23.25 5.83
N ARG A 39 -13.72 23.52 6.57
CA ARG A 39 -13.80 24.13 7.89
C ARG A 39 -14.48 25.51 7.81
N GLY A 40 -15.62 25.63 8.49
CA GLY A 40 -16.46 26.84 8.46
C GLY A 40 -17.69 26.74 7.55
N VAL A 41 -17.83 25.64 6.79
CA VAL A 41 -19.10 25.25 6.18
C VAL A 41 -19.92 24.55 7.26
N ASP A 42 -21.04 25.16 7.65
CA ASP A 42 -22.05 24.50 8.49
C ASP A 42 -22.80 23.48 7.62
N PRO A 43 -22.79 22.17 7.92
CA PRO A 43 -23.54 21.18 7.14
C PRO A 43 -25.06 21.38 7.24
N ASP A 44 -25.56 22.04 8.29
CA ASP A 44 -26.99 22.23 8.56
C ASP A 44 -27.51 23.61 8.12
N ILE A 45 -26.84 24.25 7.12
CA ILE A 45 -27.09 25.64 6.62
C ILE A 45 -28.56 26.05 6.81
N SER A 46 -28.83 26.77 7.91
CA SER A 46 -30.15 27.31 8.24
C SER A 46 -30.27 28.79 7.90
N THR A 47 -29.12 29.46 7.70
CA THR A 47 -29.01 30.85 7.22
C THR A 47 -27.89 30.96 6.18
N THR A 48 -28.02 31.91 5.25
CA THR A 48 -27.05 32.09 4.15
C THR A 48 -25.67 32.44 4.68
N SER A 49 -24.73 31.50 4.61
CA SER A 49 -23.31 31.71 4.90
C SER A 49 -22.50 31.62 3.61
N SER A 50 -21.53 32.53 3.45
CA SER A 50 -20.57 32.48 2.34
C SER A 50 -19.21 32.00 2.86
N VAL A 51 -18.73 30.88 2.34
CA VAL A 51 -17.37 30.39 2.58
C VAL A 51 -16.54 30.65 1.31
N ASN A 52 -15.38 31.27 1.47
CA ASN A 52 -14.45 31.49 0.37
C ASN A 52 -13.47 30.32 0.30
N LEU A 53 -13.70 29.39 -0.63
CA LEU A 53 -12.73 28.36 -1.00
C LEU A 53 -11.87 28.87 -2.16
N SER A 54 -10.57 28.63 -2.10
CA SER A 54 -9.70 28.89 -3.25
C SER A 54 -9.94 27.87 -4.36
N THR A 55 -9.55 28.19 -5.60
CA THR A 55 -9.59 27.23 -6.72
C THR A 55 -8.81 25.95 -6.40
N ARG A 56 -7.75 26.05 -5.60
CA ARG A 56 -6.97 24.90 -5.14
C ARG A 56 -7.76 24.05 -4.16
N ASP A 57 -8.42 24.64 -3.17
CA ASP A 57 -9.23 23.88 -2.20
C ASP A 57 -10.37 23.12 -2.90
N VAL A 58 -10.97 23.71 -3.94
CA VAL A 58 -12.00 23.06 -4.76
C VAL A 58 -11.42 21.87 -5.55
N ALA A 59 -10.22 22.02 -6.11
CA ALA A 59 -9.54 20.93 -6.82
C ALA A 59 -9.16 19.79 -5.87
N ASP A 60 -8.61 20.12 -4.70
CA ASP A 60 -8.23 19.15 -3.66
C ASP A 60 -9.48 18.41 -3.13
N LEU A 61 -10.60 19.12 -2.92
CA LEU A 61 -11.88 18.50 -2.55
C LEU A 61 -12.41 17.54 -3.61
N LYS A 62 -12.31 17.90 -4.88
CA LYS A 62 -12.71 17.02 -5.99
C LYS A 62 -11.88 15.74 -5.97
N GLU A 63 -10.56 15.86 -5.86
CA GLU A 63 -9.65 14.71 -5.80
C GLU A 63 -9.96 13.80 -4.61
N ILE A 64 -10.29 14.37 -3.45
CA ILE A 64 -10.71 13.61 -2.27
C ILE A 64 -12.01 12.85 -2.53
N CYS A 65 -13.02 13.50 -3.11
CA CYS A 65 -14.29 12.86 -3.45
C CYS A 65 -14.10 11.69 -4.42
N ASP A 66 -13.31 11.88 -5.48
CA ASP A 66 -13.01 10.84 -6.47
C ASP A 66 -12.31 9.64 -5.78
N LYS A 67 -11.31 9.90 -4.93
CA LYS A 67 -10.62 8.86 -4.15
C LYS A 67 -11.54 8.13 -3.15
N VAL A 68 -12.50 8.83 -2.54
CA VAL A 68 -13.47 8.21 -1.62
C VAL A 68 -14.44 7.31 -2.38
N ALA A 69 -14.91 7.73 -3.56
CA ALA A 69 -15.77 6.91 -4.42
C ALA A 69 -15.07 5.62 -4.87
N ASP A 70 -13.85 5.72 -5.40
CA ASP A 70 -13.03 4.57 -5.80
C ASP A 70 -12.82 3.58 -4.64
N ARG A 71 -12.60 4.11 -3.44
CA ARG A 71 -12.45 3.27 -2.23
C ARG A 71 -13.75 2.62 -1.79
N ALA A 72 -14.88 3.31 -1.91
CA ALA A 72 -16.18 2.73 -1.60
C ALA A 72 -16.48 1.51 -2.48
N ASP A 73 -16.20 1.59 -3.79
CA ASP A 73 -16.37 0.48 -4.72
C ASP A 73 -15.43 -0.70 -4.38
N ARG A 74 -14.18 -0.40 -4.02
CA ARG A 74 -13.22 -1.42 -3.55
C ARG A 74 -13.67 -2.07 -2.25
N LEU A 75 -14.18 -1.30 -1.29
CA LEU A 75 -14.72 -1.79 -0.03
C LEU A 75 -15.90 -2.74 -0.26
N GLN A 76 -16.84 -2.37 -1.12
CA GLN A 76 -17.97 -3.26 -1.49
C GLN A 76 -17.48 -4.57 -2.09
N THR A 77 -16.50 -4.51 -3.00
CA THR A 77 -15.90 -5.70 -3.61
C THR A 77 -15.24 -6.59 -2.58
N LEU A 78 -14.46 -6.01 -1.65
CA LEU A 78 -13.80 -6.76 -0.58
C LEU A 78 -14.82 -7.42 0.35
N ILE A 79 -15.85 -6.69 0.78
CA ILE A 79 -16.92 -7.20 1.65
C ILE A 79 -17.66 -8.37 0.98
N ALA A 80 -17.99 -8.25 -0.32
CA ALA A 80 -18.65 -9.32 -1.07
C ALA A 80 -17.80 -10.60 -1.17
N GLN A 81 -16.47 -10.49 -1.06
CA GLN A 81 -15.53 -11.62 -1.09
C GLN A 81 -15.26 -12.22 0.30
N LEU A 82 -15.75 -11.60 1.38
CA LEU A 82 -15.59 -12.13 2.72
C LEU A 82 -16.66 -13.20 3.01
N ALA A 83 -16.21 -14.39 3.41
CA ALA A 83 -17.10 -15.43 3.90
C ALA A 83 -17.60 -15.06 5.31
N ALA A 84 -18.88 -15.31 5.60
CA ALA A 84 -19.55 -14.99 6.87
C ALA A 84 -19.12 -15.85 8.08
N ALA A 85 -17.89 -16.34 8.11
CA ALA A 85 -17.39 -17.22 9.17
C ALA A 85 -16.50 -16.47 10.16
N GLU A 86 -16.42 -16.96 11.41
CA GLU A 86 -15.41 -16.53 12.37
C GLU A 86 -14.01 -16.71 11.77
N PHE A 87 -13.24 -15.64 11.78
CA PHE A 87 -11.93 -15.57 11.16
C PHE A 87 -10.87 -15.16 12.18
N GLU A 88 -9.87 -16.01 12.39
CA GLU A 88 -8.70 -15.70 13.21
C GLU A 88 -7.54 -15.28 12.30
N VAL A 89 -7.09 -14.03 12.42
CA VAL A 89 -5.89 -13.54 11.73
C VAL A 89 -4.66 -13.83 12.59
N LYS A 90 -3.84 -14.81 12.18
CA LYS A 90 -2.51 -15.00 12.78
C LYS A 90 -1.47 -14.19 12.03
N ARG A 91 -0.68 -13.41 12.76
CA ARG A 91 0.38 -12.53 12.19
C ARG A 91 1.31 -13.27 11.23
N ARG A 92 1.74 -14.49 11.58
CA ARG A 92 2.65 -15.29 10.75
C ARG A 92 2.02 -15.74 9.43
N ASP A 93 0.72 -16.05 9.43
CA ASP A 93 0.01 -16.40 8.20
C ASP A 93 -0.16 -15.16 7.33
N LEU A 94 -0.53 -14.01 7.92
CA LEU A 94 -0.59 -12.73 7.22
C LEU A 94 0.76 -12.37 6.57
N GLU A 95 1.86 -12.46 7.30
CA GLU A 95 3.20 -12.16 6.77
C GLU A 95 3.59 -13.11 5.62
N ARG A 96 3.30 -14.41 5.76
CA ARG A 96 3.55 -15.39 4.68
C ARG A 96 2.73 -15.05 3.44
N ASP A 97 1.44 -14.83 3.61
CA ASP A 97 0.51 -14.63 2.50
C ASP A 97 0.77 -13.28 1.83
N ALA A 98 1.11 -12.23 2.59
CA ALA A 98 1.47 -10.92 2.06
C ALA A 98 2.78 -10.97 1.26
N ALA A 99 3.79 -11.68 1.76
CA ALA A 99 5.05 -11.87 1.04
C ALA A 99 4.84 -12.63 -0.27
N ALA A 100 4.03 -13.69 -0.25
CA ALA A 100 3.69 -14.46 -1.45
C ALA A 100 2.90 -13.62 -2.47
N ALA A 101 1.92 -12.84 -2.00
CA ALA A 101 1.16 -11.94 -2.88
C ALA A 101 2.06 -10.88 -3.50
N LEU A 102 2.94 -10.24 -2.72
CA LEU A 102 3.86 -9.22 -3.22
C LEU A 102 4.83 -9.81 -4.26
N ALA A 103 5.48 -10.93 -3.94
CA ALA A 103 6.41 -11.62 -4.84
C ALA A 103 5.77 -12.05 -6.17
N ALA A 104 4.47 -12.37 -6.16
CA ALA A 104 3.72 -12.77 -7.36
C ALA A 104 3.44 -11.63 -8.35
N GLY A 105 3.83 -10.39 -8.06
CA GLY A 105 3.78 -9.30 -9.04
C GLY A 105 2.54 -8.42 -8.97
N VAL A 106 2.25 -7.85 -7.80
CA VAL A 106 1.11 -6.92 -7.66
C VAL A 106 1.41 -5.59 -8.38
N ALA A 107 0.66 -5.32 -9.45
CA ALA A 107 0.82 -4.08 -10.23
C ALA A 107 0.19 -2.84 -9.56
N ASP A 108 -0.82 -3.00 -8.72
CA ASP A 108 -1.47 -1.89 -8.00
C ASP A 108 -0.57 -1.40 -6.83
N VAL A 109 -0.05 -0.17 -6.94
CA VAL A 109 0.78 0.48 -5.90
C VAL A 109 0.06 0.52 -4.55
N ALA A 110 -1.23 0.86 -4.54
CA ALA A 110 -1.97 0.97 -3.29
C ALA A 110 -2.06 -0.38 -2.57
N ARG A 111 -2.17 -1.48 -3.34
CA ARG A 111 -2.11 -2.82 -2.80
C ARG A 111 -0.70 -3.20 -2.33
N VAL A 112 0.34 -2.81 -3.06
CA VAL A 112 1.74 -3.02 -2.63
C VAL A 112 2.02 -2.34 -1.30
N GLU A 113 1.56 -1.11 -1.08
CA GLU A 113 1.72 -0.42 0.20
C GLU A 113 1.03 -1.14 1.36
N VAL A 114 -0.18 -1.65 1.14
CA VAL A 114 -0.91 -2.42 2.16
C VAL A 114 -0.13 -3.69 2.51
N LEU A 115 0.39 -4.40 1.51
CA LEU A 115 1.22 -5.59 1.73
C LEU A 115 2.53 -5.23 2.45
N ALA A 116 3.18 -4.14 2.05
CA ALA A 116 4.42 -3.66 2.67
C ALA A 116 4.26 -3.36 4.16
N ARG A 117 3.16 -2.70 4.56
CA ARG A 117 2.85 -2.42 5.97
C ARG A 117 2.65 -3.68 6.83
N CYS A 118 2.29 -4.80 6.20
CA CYS A 118 2.15 -6.10 6.88
C CYS A 118 3.48 -6.81 7.11
N LEU A 119 4.52 -6.46 6.35
CA LEU A 119 5.78 -7.17 6.28
C LEU A 119 6.87 -6.41 7.02
N SER A 120 7.76 -7.10 7.74
CA SER A 120 9.00 -6.47 8.17
C SER A 120 9.87 -6.15 6.95
N VAL A 121 10.82 -5.25 7.11
CA VAL A 121 11.90 -5.01 6.14
C VAL A 121 12.46 -6.32 5.57
N LYS A 122 12.67 -7.34 6.40
CA LYS A 122 13.33 -8.59 5.97
C LYS A 122 12.46 -9.43 5.05
N GLU A 123 11.23 -9.76 5.44
CA GLU A 123 10.34 -10.53 4.58
C GLU A 123 9.90 -9.71 3.36
N GLY A 124 9.64 -8.43 3.59
CA GLY A 124 9.14 -7.49 2.60
C GLY A 124 10.12 -7.21 1.47
N PHE A 125 11.39 -6.94 1.78
CA PHE A 125 12.39 -6.63 0.77
C PHE A 125 12.72 -7.84 -0.11
N ARG A 126 12.72 -9.04 0.47
CA ARG A 126 12.87 -10.26 -0.32
C ARG A 126 11.73 -10.41 -1.32
N ALA A 127 10.49 -10.23 -0.87
CA ALA A 127 9.32 -10.33 -1.74
C ALA A 127 9.29 -9.21 -2.80
N LEU A 128 9.66 -7.98 -2.44
CA LEU A 128 9.77 -6.87 -3.38
C LEU A 128 10.86 -7.11 -4.43
N ALA A 129 12.03 -7.62 -4.02
CA ALA A 129 13.11 -7.96 -4.96
C ALA A 129 12.66 -9.00 -6.00
N GLU A 130 11.87 -9.99 -5.59
CA GLU A 130 11.28 -10.99 -6.48
C GLU A 130 10.25 -10.34 -7.42
N MET A 131 9.37 -9.51 -6.88
CA MET A 131 8.37 -8.76 -7.66
C MET A 131 9.01 -7.91 -8.77
N LEU A 132 10.06 -7.13 -8.42
CA LEU A 132 10.78 -6.23 -9.33
C LEU A 132 11.47 -6.97 -10.48
N ARG A 133 11.78 -8.27 -10.31
CA ARG A 133 12.40 -9.10 -11.34
C ARG A 133 11.38 -9.75 -12.28
N CYS A 134 10.17 -10.00 -11.78
CA CYS A 134 9.17 -10.80 -12.47
C CYS A 134 8.04 -9.98 -13.11
N THR A 135 7.93 -8.69 -12.80
CA THR A 135 6.75 -7.87 -13.16
C THR A 135 7.16 -6.60 -13.89
N ASP A 136 6.42 -6.26 -14.93
CA ASP A 136 6.51 -4.94 -15.56
C ASP A 136 5.54 -3.97 -14.87
N PHE A 137 6.07 -3.12 -13.98
CA PHE A 137 5.29 -2.20 -13.14
C PHE A 137 5.30 -0.75 -13.64
N HIS A 138 6.10 -0.42 -14.66
CA HIS A 138 6.38 0.96 -15.06
C HIS A 138 5.12 1.76 -15.43
N THR A 139 4.11 1.13 -16.03
CA THR A 139 2.85 1.79 -16.40
C THR A 139 1.89 1.99 -15.24
N SER A 140 1.97 1.14 -14.21
CA SER A 140 1.03 1.15 -13.08
C SER A 140 1.55 1.95 -11.88
N TRP A 141 2.85 2.24 -11.84
CA TRP A 141 3.54 2.90 -10.73
C TRP A 141 4.00 4.32 -11.09
N GLN A 142 3.33 4.95 -12.06
CA GLN A 142 3.63 6.32 -12.49
C GLN A 142 3.61 7.25 -11.26
N HIS A 143 4.62 8.12 -11.16
CA HIS A 143 4.79 9.07 -10.05
C HIS A 143 5.02 8.45 -8.66
N THR A 144 5.16 7.13 -8.57
CA THR A 144 5.50 6.46 -7.31
C THR A 144 7.00 6.45 -7.14
N THR A 145 7.49 6.99 -6.02
CA THR A 145 8.92 7.05 -5.75
C THR A 145 9.43 5.79 -5.07
N VAL A 146 10.71 5.46 -5.31
CA VAL A 146 11.40 4.34 -4.66
C VAL A 146 11.34 4.46 -3.14
N GLY A 147 11.62 5.67 -2.62
CA GLY A 147 11.62 5.96 -1.20
C GLY A 147 10.25 5.78 -0.55
N HIS A 148 9.17 6.11 -1.27
CA HIS A 148 7.80 5.92 -0.78
C HIS A 148 7.44 4.44 -0.60
N VAL A 149 7.76 3.60 -1.60
CA VAL A 149 7.51 2.15 -1.51
C VAL A 149 8.37 1.52 -0.42
N LEU A 150 9.68 1.81 -0.39
CA LEU A 150 10.58 1.24 0.62
C LEU A 150 10.26 1.74 2.04
N GLY A 151 9.80 2.98 2.18
CA GLY A 151 9.37 3.56 3.45
C GLY A 151 8.04 3.02 3.98
N SER A 152 7.27 2.31 3.14
CA SER A 152 5.99 1.72 3.54
C SER A 152 6.13 0.41 4.31
N PHE A 153 7.32 -0.21 4.31
CA PHE A 153 7.55 -1.45 5.05
C PHE A 153 7.59 -1.20 6.56
N ARG A 154 7.11 -2.18 7.33
CA ARG A 154 7.19 -2.09 8.79
C ARG A 154 8.65 -2.08 9.23
N ASP A 155 8.97 -1.20 10.17
CA ASP A 155 10.30 -0.97 10.71
C ASP A 155 11.29 -0.31 9.72
N ALA A 156 10.83 0.16 8.56
CA ALA A 156 11.64 0.95 7.65
C ALA A 156 11.78 2.38 8.16
N ASP A 157 13.03 2.82 8.41
CA ASP A 157 13.33 4.20 8.75
C ASP A 157 13.91 4.98 7.55
N ALA A 158 13.72 6.30 7.53
CA ALA A 158 14.13 7.15 6.41
C ALA A 158 15.65 7.19 6.19
N HIS A 159 16.48 6.97 7.23
CA HIS A 159 17.93 6.87 7.04
C HIS A 159 18.32 5.54 6.41
N PHE A 160 17.66 4.46 6.81
CA PHE A 160 17.87 3.14 6.22
C PHE A 160 17.44 3.10 4.75
N VAL A 161 16.26 3.64 4.41
CA VAL A 161 15.81 3.78 3.01
C VAL A 161 16.84 4.55 2.18
N ARG A 162 17.30 5.71 2.66
CA ARG A 162 18.33 6.51 1.97
C ARG A 162 19.65 5.75 1.74
N ARG A 163 20.09 4.94 2.70
CA ARG A 163 21.30 4.12 2.54
C ARG A 163 21.11 3.03 1.47
N LEU A 164 19.96 2.38 1.44
CA LEU A 164 19.64 1.34 0.46
C LEU A 164 19.57 1.89 -0.95
N THR A 165 18.84 3.00 -1.14
CA THR A 165 18.73 3.62 -2.47
C THR A 165 20.09 4.11 -2.95
N ALA A 166 20.93 4.67 -2.06
CA ALA A 166 22.29 5.05 -2.40
C ALA A 166 23.16 3.85 -2.85
N GLN A 167 23.03 2.68 -2.22
CA GLN A 167 23.71 1.45 -2.66
C GLN A 167 23.21 0.97 -4.02
N ALA A 168 21.93 1.20 -4.31
CA ALA A 168 21.33 0.94 -5.62
C ALA A 168 21.61 2.04 -6.66
N LEU A 169 22.39 3.07 -6.32
CA LEU A 169 22.66 4.25 -7.17
C LEU A 169 21.38 4.99 -7.60
N LEU A 170 20.41 5.06 -6.68
CA LEU A 170 19.13 5.72 -6.85
C LEU A 170 18.91 6.80 -5.77
N SER A 171 18.20 7.86 -6.15
CA SER A 171 17.61 8.80 -5.19
C SER A 171 16.30 8.20 -4.65
N PRO A 172 15.99 8.38 -3.35
CA PRO A 172 14.69 8.01 -2.81
C PRO A 172 13.51 8.68 -3.52
N GLU A 173 13.73 9.86 -4.10
CA GLU A 173 12.75 10.64 -4.84
C GLU A 173 12.64 10.20 -6.30
N ALA A 174 13.48 9.27 -6.77
CA ALA A 174 13.37 8.73 -8.12
C ALA A 174 12.03 7.99 -8.31
N GLU A 175 11.32 8.31 -9.38
CA GLU A 175 10.07 7.66 -9.76
C GLU A 175 10.37 6.33 -10.47
N PHE A 176 9.61 5.28 -10.16
CA PHE A 176 9.85 3.93 -10.70
C PHE A 176 9.74 3.84 -12.23
N ASP A 177 8.91 4.68 -12.85
CA ASP A 177 8.73 4.76 -14.30
C ASP A 177 9.91 5.44 -15.01
N THR A 178 10.67 6.27 -14.30
CA THR A 178 11.90 6.91 -14.80
C THR A 178 13.16 6.06 -14.63
N CYS A 179 13.10 5.01 -13.80
CA CYS A 179 14.23 4.12 -13.56
C CYS A 179 14.40 3.13 -14.72
N ASP A 180 15.62 2.97 -15.23
CA ASP A 180 15.92 1.97 -16.24
C ASP A 180 15.96 0.54 -15.65
N ARG A 181 15.95 -0.46 -16.53
CA ARG A 181 15.97 -1.88 -16.13
C ARG A 181 17.19 -2.27 -15.30
N GLU A 182 18.34 -1.64 -15.53
CA GLU A 182 19.56 -1.95 -14.78
C GLU A 182 19.47 -1.41 -13.35
N GLN A 183 18.95 -0.19 -13.19
CA GLN A 183 18.68 0.42 -11.89
C GLN A 183 17.68 -0.41 -11.08
N ILE A 184 16.59 -0.89 -11.70
CA ILE A 184 15.62 -1.77 -11.06
C ILE A 184 16.25 -3.12 -10.66
N ALA A 185 17.04 -3.74 -11.54
CA ALA A 185 17.73 -4.99 -11.23
C ALA A 185 18.74 -4.82 -10.08
N ARG A 186 19.45 -3.69 -10.04
CA ARG A 186 20.40 -3.35 -8.97
C ARG A 186 19.68 -3.13 -7.64
N LEU A 187 18.56 -2.42 -7.65
CA LEU A 187 17.71 -2.25 -6.47
C LEU A 187 17.23 -3.61 -5.94
N ALA A 188 16.73 -4.49 -6.80
CA ALA A 188 16.31 -5.83 -6.40
C ALA A 188 17.44 -6.64 -5.74
N THR A 189 18.66 -6.57 -6.28
CA THR A 189 19.84 -7.22 -5.68
C THR A 189 20.18 -6.66 -4.30
N VAL A 190 20.22 -5.34 -4.14
CA VAL A 190 20.49 -4.70 -2.84
C VAL A 190 19.44 -5.13 -1.81
N LEU A 191 18.16 -5.12 -2.17
CA LEU A 191 17.07 -5.54 -1.28
C LEU A 191 17.23 -6.99 -0.81
N GLU A 192 17.62 -7.91 -1.71
CA GLU A 192 17.86 -9.31 -1.38
C GLU A 192 19.05 -9.52 -0.45
N GLU A 193 20.17 -8.82 -0.69
CA GLU A 193 21.36 -8.87 0.16
C GLU A 193 21.06 -8.40 1.60
N HIS A 194 20.28 -7.33 1.75
CA HIS A 194 19.84 -6.84 3.06
C HIS A 194 18.87 -7.80 3.76
N ALA A 195 17.93 -8.39 3.02
CA ALA A 195 17.04 -9.40 3.57
C ALA A 195 17.80 -10.66 4.05
N ALA A 196 18.89 -11.04 3.36
CA ALA A 196 19.73 -12.17 3.74
C ALA A 196 20.58 -11.90 5.01
N THR A 197 21.09 -10.67 5.17
CA THR A 197 21.98 -10.28 6.26
C THR A 197 21.25 -9.93 7.57
N ALA A 198 19.94 -9.65 7.52
CA ALA A 198 19.07 -9.46 8.70
C ALA A 198 18.85 -10.74 9.56
N ARG A 199 19.79 -11.69 9.56
CA ARG A 199 19.80 -12.93 10.37
C ARG A 199 20.79 -12.91 11.54
N CYS A 200 21.54 -11.81 11.75
CA CYS A 200 22.69 -11.81 12.68
C CYS A 200 22.61 -10.81 13.85
N ARG A 201 21.42 -10.41 14.30
CA ARG A 201 21.29 -9.64 15.55
C ARG A 201 20.12 -10.15 16.39
#